data_AF-A0A254U2L3-F1
#
_entry.id   AF-A0A254U2L3-F1
#
_cell.length_a   1.000
_cell.length_b   1.000
_cell.length_c   1.000
_cell.angle_alpha   90.00
_cell.angle_beta   90.00
_cell.angle_gamma   90.00
#
_symmetry.space_group_name_H-M   'P 1'
#
loop_
_entity.id
_entity.type
_entity.pdbx_description
1 polymer ?
#
loop_
_entity_poly.entity_id
_entity_poly.type
_entity_poly.pdbx_seq_one_letter_code
_entity_poly.pdbx_strand_id
1 'polypeptide(L)'
;MSPTPITKSSLIGAWTLISYTVEPPNPQDDDSPTHYPMGPDARGTLVYTPDGQVTVSVLPKVTKKAWENSNDGVMYAGRYWIEYSNGSECDNGGDKRQQPGGAPVVHHEVDMAYSAEFAGSQKREAMIFPEGRLRLSGLKLFEVGMEQKMKPVLVWERREGKNELAAGSQSTDA
;
A
#
# COMPACT_ATOMS: atom_id res chain seq x y z
N MET A 1 20.88 -4.96 -4.20
CA MET A 1 20.45 -3.60 -4.59
C MET A 1 19.59 -3.06 -3.46
N SER A 2 19.84 -1.84 -2.99
CA SER A 2 19.09 -1.26 -1.86
C SER A 2 17.69 -0.81 -2.31
N PRO A 3 16.68 -0.79 -1.43
CA PRO A 3 15.36 -0.26 -1.74
C PRO A 3 15.43 1.19 -2.23
N THR A 4 14.52 1.58 -3.12
CA THR A 4 14.42 2.97 -3.56
C THR A 4 13.84 3.82 -2.43
N PRO A 5 14.38 5.03 -2.16
CA PRO A 5 13.82 5.93 -1.17
C PRO A 5 12.35 6.25 -1.46
N ILE A 6 11.52 6.22 -0.43
CA ILE A 6 10.14 6.72 -0.50
C ILE A 6 10.18 8.24 -0.50
N THR A 7 9.69 8.86 -1.56
CA THR A 7 9.54 10.31 -1.69
C THR A 7 8.16 10.62 -2.26
N LYS A 8 7.72 11.87 -2.17
CA LYS A 8 6.42 12.25 -2.76
C LYS A 8 6.40 11.94 -4.27
N SER A 9 7.49 12.23 -4.98
CA SER A 9 7.62 11.95 -6.42
C SER A 9 7.63 10.46 -6.75
N SER A 10 8.22 9.61 -5.91
CA SER A 10 8.25 8.16 -6.18
C SER A 10 6.89 7.49 -5.98
N LEU A 11 6.01 8.06 -5.15
CA LEU A 11 4.64 7.57 -4.96
C LEU A 11 3.65 8.05 -6.03
N ILE A 12 3.80 9.27 -6.56
CA ILE A 12 2.86 9.86 -7.53
C ILE A 12 2.65 8.95 -8.74
N GLY A 13 1.39 8.72 -9.10
CA GLY A 13 0.97 7.89 -10.20
C GLY A 13 -0.13 6.91 -9.83
N ALA A 14 -0.50 6.07 -10.80
CA ALA A 14 -1.43 4.97 -10.60
C ALA A 14 -0.67 3.66 -10.40
N TRP A 15 -1.20 2.82 -9.53
CA TRP A 15 -0.66 1.53 -9.16
C TRP A 15 -1.76 0.47 -9.23
N THR A 16 -1.39 -0.74 -9.65
CA THR A 16 -2.28 -1.90 -9.73
C THR A 16 -1.87 -2.92 -8.67
N LEU A 17 -2.84 -3.52 -8.00
CA LEU A 17 -2.58 -4.52 -6.95
C LEU A 17 -2.01 -5.81 -7.55
N ILE A 18 -0.89 -6.28 -7.02
CA ILE A 18 -0.29 -7.59 -7.29
C ILE A 18 -0.80 -8.62 -6.28
N SER A 19 -0.75 -8.29 -4.99
CA SER A 19 -1.17 -9.19 -3.91
C SER A 19 -1.66 -8.43 -2.69
N TYR A 20 -2.61 -9.04 -1.98
CA TYR A 20 -3.02 -8.63 -0.65
C TYR A 20 -2.96 -9.85 0.28
N THR A 21 -1.95 -9.84 1.16
CA THR A 21 -1.70 -10.89 2.15
C THR A 21 -1.78 -10.32 3.57
N VAL A 22 -1.79 -11.21 4.54
CA VAL A 22 -1.51 -10.86 5.94
C VAL A 22 -0.32 -11.67 6.44
N GLU A 23 0.58 -11.03 7.15
CA GLU A 23 1.83 -11.60 7.70
C GLU A 23 1.81 -11.53 9.22
N PRO A 24 2.35 -12.51 9.95
CA PRO A 24 2.52 -12.38 11.39
C PRO A 24 3.48 -11.22 11.72
N PRO A 25 3.26 -10.48 12.82
CA PRO A 25 4.11 -9.34 13.20
C PRO A 25 5.55 -9.75 13.50
N ASN A 26 5.75 -11.01 13.94
CA ASN A 26 7.06 -11.64 14.11
C ASN A 26 7.12 -12.88 13.21
N PRO A 27 7.83 -12.83 12.07
CA PRO A 27 8.09 -14.01 11.25
C PRO A 27 9.16 -14.85 11.95
N GLN A 28 8.78 -15.60 12.98
CA GLN A 28 9.65 -16.60 13.61
C GLN A 28 9.52 -17.98 12.96
N ASP A 29 8.44 -18.22 12.20
CA ASP A 29 8.21 -19.44 11.44
C ASP A 29 7.95 -19.11 9.97
N ASP A 30 8.92 -19.43 9.10
CA ASP A 30 8.81 -19.36 7.63
C ASP A 30 7.72 -20.30 7.08
N ASP A 31 7.18 -21.20 7.90
CA ASP A 31 6.15 -22.19 7.53
C ASP A 31 4.70 -21.71 7.82
N SER A 32 4.50 -20.47 8.28
CA SER A 32 3.14 -19.95 8.50
C SER A 32 2.37 -19.84 7.16
N PRO A 33 1.16 -20.41 7.04
CA PRO A 33 0.37 -20.32 5.82
C PRO A 33 0.15 -18.86 5.40
N THR A 34 0.39 -18.56 4.12
CA THR A 34 0.03 -17.24 3.58
C THR A 34 -1.49 -17.11 3.51
N HIS A 35 -2.03 -16.12 4.21
CA HIS A 35 -3.47 -15.84 4.22
C HIS A 35 -3.79 -14.64 3.30
N TYR A 36 -4.86 -14.78 2.51
CA TYR A 36 -5.32 -13.78 1.55
C TYR A 36 -6.71 -13.25 1.95
N PRO A 37 -6.82 -12.06 2.58
CA PRO A 37 -8.12 -11.56 3.07
C PRO A 37 -9.18 -11.46 1.98
N MET A 38 -8.83 -11.03 0.78
CA MET A 38 -9.75 -10.89 -0.36
C MET A 38 -9.56 -11.98 -1.43
N GLY A 39 -8.95 -13.11 -1.04
CA GLY A 39 -8.52 -14.16 -1.94
C GLY A 39 -7.23 -13.82 -2.71
N PRO A 40 -6.52 -14.82 -3.24
CA PRO A 40 -5.24 -14.64 -3.93
C PRO A 40 -5.38 -13.85 -5.24
N ASP A 41 -6.61 -13.78 -5.75
CA ASP A 41 -6.96 -13.17 -7.02
C ASP A 41 -7.50 -11.73 -6.87
N ALA A 42 -7.41 -11.12 -5.68
CA ALA A 42 -7.86 -9.76 -5.44
C ALA A 42 -7.32 -8.76 -6.47
N ARG A 43 -8.11 -7.72 -6.73
CA ARG A 43 -7.79 -6.66 -7.69
C ARG A 43 -7.93 -5.31 -7.02
N GLY A 44 -7.13 -4.35 -7.43
CA GLY A 44 -7.22 -3.03 -6.86
C GLY A 44 -6.43 -1.97 -7.60
N THR A 45 -6.75 -0.73 -7.28
CA THR A 45 -6.08 0.48 -7.74
C THR A 45 -5.70 1.35 -6.56
N LEU A 46 -4.49 1.89 -6.62
CA LEU A 46 -3.99 2.90 -5.71
C LEU A 46 -3.50 4.07 -6.56
N VAL A 47 -3.99 5.27 -6.28
CA VAL A 47 -3.59 6.48 -7.02
C VAL A 47 -3.10 7.51 -6.02
N TYR A 48 -1.89 8.01 -6.24
CA TYR A 48 -1.35 9.18 -5.56
C TYR A 48 -1.22 10.34 -6.54
N THR A 49 -1.75 11.49 -6.19
CA THR A 49 -1.73 12.68 -7.06
C THR A 49 -0.70 13.71 -6.58
N PRO A 50 -0.17 14.57 -7.48
CA PRO A 50 0.81 15.59 -7.10
C PRO A 50 0.33 16.58 -6.04
N ASP A 51 -0.97 16.88 -6.00
CA ASP A 51 -1.61 17.77 -5.03
C ASP A 51 -1.83 17.13 -3.64
N GLY A 52 -1.40 15.88 -3.44
CA GLY A 52 -1.44 15.24 -2.13
C GLY A 52 -2.73 14.46 -1.86
N GLN A 53 -3.49 14.09 -2.90
CA GLN A 53 -4.66 13.22 -2.77
C GLN A 53 -4.28 11.75 -3.00
N VAL A 54 -5.04 10.88 -2.36
CA VAL A 54 -4.94 9.42 -2.50
C VAL A 54 -6.32 8.82 -2.72
N THR A 55 -6.39 7.80 -3.57
CA THR A 55 -7.57 6.94 -3.71
C THR A 55 -7.13 5.49 -3.69
N VAL A 56 -7.84 4.67 -2.92
CA VAL A 56 -7.60 3.23 -2.79
C VAL A 56 -8.89 2.49 -3.08
N SER A 57 -8.79 1.45 -3.88
CA SER A 57 -9.88 0.51 -4.13
C SER A 57 -9.30 -0.89 -4.25
N VAL A 58 -9.75 -1.83 -3.43
CA VAL A 58 -9.37 -3.24 -3.46
C VAL A 58 -10.64 -4.06 -3.31
N LEU A 59 -10.82 -5.03 -4.20
CA LEU A 59 -11.98 -5.91 -4.25
C LEU A 59 -11.52 -7.36 -4.47
N PRO A 60 -12.28 -8.35 -3.99
CA PRO A 60 -12.12 -9.72 -4.45
C PRO A 60 -12.42 -9.81 -5.96
N LYS A 61 -11.79 -10.76 -6.65
CA LYS A 61 -12.19 -11.10 -8.03
C LYS A 61 -13.61 -11.64 -8.02
N VAL A 62 -14.39 -11.28 -9.04
CA VAL A 62 -15.79 -11.68 -9.20
C VAL A 62 -15.88 -13.20 -9.45
N THR A 63 -15.76 -13.99 -8.39
CA THR A 63 -15.99 -15.44 -8.36
C THR A 63 -16.44 -15.84 -6.95
N LYS A 64 -17.41 -16.77 -6.88
CA LYS A 64 -18.19 -17.16 -5.69
C LYS A 64 -17.41 -17.13 -4.36
N LYS A 65 -18.01 -16.50 -3.33
CA LYS A 65 -17.52 -16.37 -1.95
C LYS A 65 -16.96 -17.70 -1.43
N ALA A 66 -15.67 -17.74 -1.12
CA ALA A 66 -15.01 -18.89 -0.48
C ALA A 66 -15.00 -18.79 1.06
N TRP A 67 -15.52 -17.70 1.62
CA TRP A 67 -15.52 -17.44 3.07
C TRP A 67 -16.78 -16.63 3.41
N GLU A 68 -17.56 -17.08 4.39
CA GLU A 68 -18.84 -16.46 4.80
C GLU A 68 -18.64 -15.10 5.50
N ASN A 69 -17.40 -14.76 5.85
CA ASN A 69 -17.06 -13.54 6.56
C ASN A 69 -16.73 -12.44 5.53
N SER A 70 -17.79 -11.78 5.06
CA SER A 70 -17.85 -10.43 4.47
C SER A 70 -16.52 -9.66 4.39
N ASN A 71 -15.81 -9.76 3.26
CA ASN A 71 -14.82 -8.77 2.84
C ASN A 71 -15.38 -7.99 1.64
N ASP A 72 -16.22 -7.00 1.93
CA ASP A 72 -16.94 -6.16 0.94
C ASP A 72 -16.04 -5.15 0.19
N GLY A 73 -14.72 -5.32 0.28
CA GLY A 73 -13.73 -4.47 -0.38
C GLY A 73 -13.18 -3.35 0.52
N VAL A 74 -11.99 -2.87 0.18
CA VAL A 74 -11.37 -1.69 0.79
C VAL A 74 -11.51 -0.55 -0.20
N MET A 75 -12.33 0.46 0.11
CA MET A 75 -12.45 1.66 -0.71
C MET A 75 -12.41 2.90 0.16
N TYR A 76 -11.47 3.80 -0.15
CA TYR A 76 -11.40 5.12 0.48
C TYR A 76 -10.65 6.12 -0.38
N ALA A 77 -10.89 7.39 -0.12
CA ALA A 77 -10.18 8.52 -0.68
C ALA A 77 -9.90 9.56 0.41
N GLY A 78 -8.85 10.36 0.20
CA GLY A 78 -8.49 11.46 1.08
C GLY A 78 -7.10 11.98 0.76
N ARG A 79 -6.38 12.44 1.78
CA ARG A 79 -5.08 13.11 1.63
C ARG A 79 -3.93 12.22 2.07
N TYR A 80 -2.73 12.44 1.53
CA TYR A 80 -1.53 11.71 1.95
C TYR A 80 -0.32 12.59 2.22
N TRP A 81 0.54 12.13 3.13
CA TRP A 81 1.88 12.67 3.37
C TRP A 81 2.84 11.57 3.82
N ILE A 82 4.14 11.86 3.79
CA ILE A 82 5.20 10.95 4.21
C ILE A 82 5.81 11.49 5.49
N GLU A 83 5.82 10.68 6.52
CA GLU A 83 6.62 10.87 7.73
C GLU A 83 7.84 9.98 7.63
N TYR A 84 9.02 10.59 7.58
CA TYR A 84 10.25 9.87 7.79
C TYR A 84 10.39 9.71 9.29
N SER A 85 10.76 8.53 9.78
CA SER A 85 11.17 8.40 11.18
C SER A 85 12.48 9.16 11.37
N ASN A 86 12.42 10.47 11.60
CA ASN A 86 13.49 11.19 12.25
C ASN A 86 13.54 10.66 13.69
N GLY A 87 14.72 10.17 14.09
CA GLY A 87 14.94 9.68 15.45
C GLY A 87 14.36 10.65 16.46
N SER A 88 13.55 10.10 17.36
CA SER A 88 12.93 10.75 18.52
C SER A 88 13.79 11.84 19.14
N GLU A 89 13.08 12.89 19.55
CA GLU A 89 13.44 14.00 20.44
C GLU A 89 14.78 13.85 21.18
N CYS A 90 15.60 14.88 20.99
CA CYS A 90 16.81 15.14 21.76
C CYS A 90 16.52 15.16 23.26
N ASP A 91 16.75 14.02 23.91
CA ASP A 91 17.05 13.99 25.35
C ASP A 91 18.58 14.01 25.55
N ASN A 92 18.96 14.77 26.55
CA ASN A 92 20.30 15.30 26.76
C ASN A 92 21.29 14.19 27.17
N GLY A 93 22.41 14.09 26.44
CA GLY A 93 23.62 13.41 26.91
C GLY A 93 23.70 11.90 26.63
N GLY A 94 24.41 11.54 25.55
CA GLY A 94 24.94 10.19 25.40
C GLY A 94 25.22 9.79 23.97
N ASP A 95 26.50 9.75 23.62
CA ASP A 95 27.07 9.22 22.39
C ASP A 95 26.42 7.87 21.97
N LYS A 96 25.50 7.92 21.01
CA LYS A 96 25.02 6.75 20.28
C LYS A 96 24.97 7.08 18.80
N ARG A 97 25.81 6.39 18.03
CA ARG A 97 25.84 6.39 16.56
C ARG A 97 24.42 6.21 16.03
N GLN A 98 23.92 7.28 15.43
CA GLN A 98 22.57 7.42 14.91
C GLN A 98 22.44 6.54 13.65
N GLN A 99 21.65 5.46 13.74
CA GLN A 99 21.27 4.66 12.58
C GLN A 99 19.96 5.22 12.02
N PRO A 100 19.91 5.74 10.78
CA PRO A 100 18.66 6.07 10.11
C PRO A 100 18.02 4.76 9.63
N GLY A 101 17.22 4.10 10.48
CA GLY A 101 16.84 2.70 10.26
C GLY A 101 15.35 2.39 10.05
N GLY A 102 14.44 3.34 10.25
CA GLY A 102 13.00 3.07 10.14
C GLY A 102 12.50 3.18 8.69
N ALA A 103 11.60 2.27 8.29
CA ALA A 103 10.90 2.39 7.01
C ALA A 103 10.02 3.66 7.02
N PRO A 104 10.02 4.48 5.96
CA PRO A 104 9.15 5.65 5.88
C PRO A 104 7.68 5.28 6.05
N VAL A 105 6.94 6.11 6.79
CA VAL A 105 5.50 5.92 7.03
C VAL A 105 4.73 6.85 6.10
N VAL A 106 3.89 6.27 5.25
CA VAL A 106 2.90 6.98 4.45
C VAL A 106 1.60 7.03 5.24
N HIS A 107 1.10 8.24 5.45
CA HIS A 107 -0.18 8.49 6.10
C HIS A 107 -1.24 8.73 5.03
N HIS A 108 -2.40 8.09 5.17
CA HIS A 108 -3.61 8.44 4.44
C HIS A 108 -4.62 8.99 5.44
N GLU A 109 -4.95 10.27 5.36
CA GLU A 109 -6.09 10.85 6.08
C GLU A 109 -7.34 10.61 5.25
N VAL A 110 -8.26 9.81 5.79
CA VAL A 110 -9.43 9.36 5.05
C VAL A 110 -10.57 10.36 5.19
N ASP A 111 -10.95 10.97 4.07
CA ASP A 111 -12.06 11.92 3.98
C ASP A 111 -13.37 11.19 3.60
N MET A 112 -13.28 10.12 2.81
CA MET A 112 -14.42 9.30 2.36
C MET A 112 -14.05 7.82 2.33
N ALA A 113 -14.92 6.94 2.83
CA ALA A 113 -14.71 5.50 2.80
C ALA A 113 -16.02 4.72 2.68
N TYR A 114 -15.94 3.50 2.13
CA TYR A 114 -17.06 2.56 2.11
C TYR A 114 -17.39 2.01 3.50
N SER A 115 -16.37 1.77 4.33
CA SER A 115 -16.51 1.27 5.70
C SER A 115 -15.97 2.28 6.70
N ALA A 116 -16.71 2.50 7.79
CA ALA A 116 -16.35 3.43 8.86
C ALA A 116 -15.05 3.04 9.59
N GLU A 117 -14.62 1.78 9.48
CA GLU A 117 -13.38 1.29 10.09
C GLU A 117 -12.11 1.95 9.54
N PHE A 118 -12.22 2.54 8.33
CA PHE A 118 -11.12 3.25 7.67
C PHE A 118 -11.07 4.74 8.00
N ALA A 119 -12.05 5.28 8.73
CA ALA A 119 -12.07 6.69 9.10
C ALA A 119 -10.80 7.11 9.86
N GLY A 120 -10.38 8.36 9.66
CA GLY A 120 -9.19 8.95 10.26
C GLY A 120 -7.90 8.56 9.56
N SER A 121 -6.80 8.53 10.32
CA SER A 121 -5.45 8.32 9.77
C SER A 121 -5.10 6.84 9.62
N GLN A 122 -4.89 6.41 8.38
CA GLN A 122 -4.35 5.09 8.03
C GLN A 122 -2.84 5.20 7.81
N LYS A 123 -2.05 4.60 8.71
CA LYS A 123 -0.59 4.58 8.61
C LYS A 123 -0.09 3.30 7.91
N ARG A 124 0.82 3.48 6.96
CA ARG A 124 1.42 2.41 6.17
C ARG A 124 2.94 2.55 6.15
N GLU A 125 3.67 1.54 6.55
CA GLU A 125 5.09 1.46 6.21
C GLU A 125 5.22 1.20 4.72
N ALA A 126 6.05 2.01 4.05
CA ALA A 126 6.24 1.96 2.62
C ALA A 126 7.67 1.53 2.25
N MET A 127 7.75 0.71 1.21
CA MET A 127 9.01 0.32 0.59
C MET A 127 8.81 0.19 -0.92
N ILE A 128 9.73 0.74 -1.72
CA ILE A 128 9.79 0.47 -3.15
C ILE A 128 10.97 -0.48 -3.39
N PHE A 129 10.66 -1.67 -3.88
CA PHE A 129 11.66 -2.66 -4.22
C PHE A 129 12.45 -2.24 -5.48
N PRO A 130 13.68 -2.75 -5.69
CA PRO A 130 14.50 -2.41 -6.87
C PRO A 130 13.79 -2.64 -8.22
N GLU A 131 12.89 -3.62 -8.29
CA GLU A 131 12.05 -3.90 -9.47
C GLU A 131 10.86 -2.94 -9.65
N GLY A 132 10.77 -1.88 -8.84
CA GLY A 132 9.76 -0.82 -8.96
C GLY A 132 8.40 -1.15 -8.33
N ARG A 133 8.30 -2.26 -7.60
CA ARG A 133 7.07 -2.64 -6.87
C ARG A 133 6.97 -1.88 -5.55
N LEU A 134 5.80 -1.36 -5.25
CA LEU A 134 5.49 -0.67 -4.00
C LEU A 134 4.87 -1.66 -3.01
N ARG A 135 5.49 -1.82 -1.84
CA ARG A 135 4.92 -2.53 -0.69
C ARG A 135 4.39 -1.52 0.30
N LEU A 136 3.11 -1.64 0.65
CA LEU A 136 2.48 -0.93 1.75
C LEU A 136 2.03 -1.94 2.79
N SER A 137 2.56 -1.83 4.01
CA SER A 137 2.14 -2.67 5.13
C SER A 137 1.45 -1.85 6.21
N GLY A 138 0.30 -2.31 6.68
CA GLY A 138 -0.48 -1.59 7.68
C GLY A 138 0.12 -1.68 9.07
N LEU A 139 -0.04 -0.63 9.87
CA LEU A 139 0.36 -0.66 11.28
C LEU A 139 -0.75 -1.17 12.21
N LYS A 140 -2.00 -1.17 11.74
CA LYS A 140 -3.13 -1.78 12.45
C LYS A 140 -3.18 -3.27 12.12
N LEU A 141 -3.09 -4.10 13.14
CA LEU A 141 -3.16 -5.56 13.02
C LEU A 141 -4.61 -6.00 12.87
N PHE A 142 -4.86 -6.94 11.97
CA PHE A 142 -6.11 -7.68 11.84
C PHE A 142 -6.14 -8.83 12.82
N GLU A 143 -7.27 -9.07 13.48
CA GLU A 143 -7.50 -10.31 14.20
C GLU A 143 -7.96 -11.38 13.20
N VAL A 144 -7.17 -12.44 13.07
CA VAL A 144 -7.49 -13.61 12.24
C VAL A 144 -7.69 -14.80 13.18
N GLY A 145 -8.90 -15.36 13.19
CA GLY A 145 -9.28 -16.41 14.14
C GLY A 145 -9.45 -15.87 15.57
N MET A 146 -9.20 -16.70 16.59
CA MET A 146 -9.48 -16.32 17.97
C MET A 146 -8.44 -15.38 18.60
N GLU A 147 -7.17 -15.34 18.16
CA GLU A 147 -6.14 -14.50 18.83
C GLU A 147 -4.98 -14.02 17.95
N GLN A 148 -4.93 -14.36 16.65
CA GLN A 148 -3.74 -14.04 15.86
C GLN A 148 -3.82 -12.65 15.24
N LYS A 149 -3.01 -11.73 15.75
CA LYS A 149 -2.83 -10.40 15.18
C LYS A 149 -1.93 -10.51 13.95
N MET A 150 -2.45 -10.19 12.77
CA MET A 150 -1.74 -10.24 11.51
C MET A 150 -1.63 -8.85 10.87
N LYS A 151 -0.47 -8.55 10.29
CA LYS A 151 -0.17 -7.29 9.59
C LYS A 151 -0.63 -7.38 8.13
N PRO A 152 -1.46 -6.47 7.63
CA PRO A 152 -1.82 -6.48 6.22
C PRO A 152 -0.67 -5.99 5.36
N VAL A 153 -0.48 -6.64 4.22
CA VAL A 153 0.57 -6.31 3.27
C VAL A 153 -0.03 -6.28 1.87
N LEU A 154 0.12 -5.12 1.22
CA LEU A 154 -0.32 -4.91 -0.14
C LEU A 154 0.90 -4.62 -1.00
N VAL A 155 1.08 -5.40 -2.06
CA VAL A 155 2.12 -5.20 -3.05
C VAL A 155 1.47 -4.69 -4.33
N TRP A 156 2.05 -3.63 -4.88
CA TRP A 156 1.53 -2.92 -6.03
C TRP A 156 2.59 -2.80 -7.11
N GLU A 157 2.16 -2.85 -8.36
CA GLU A 157 2.99 -2.51 -9.52
C GLU A 157 2.58 -1.14 -10.06
N ARG A 158 3.55 -0.38 -10.59
CA ARG A 158 3.27 0.90 -11.22
C ARG A 158 2.51 0.65 -12.52
N ARG A 159 1.39 1.34 -12.71
CA ARG A 159 0.67 1.30 -13.98
C ARG A 159 1.41 2.18 -14.97
N GLU A 160 1.97 1.56 -16.00
CA GLU A 160 2.50 2.31 -17.14
C GLU A 160 1.33 2.90 -17.93
N GLY A 161 1.39 4.21 -18.17
CA GLY A 161 0.51 4.82 -19.16
C GLY A 161 0.96 4.38 -20.53
N LYS A 162 0.09 3.74 -21.31
CA LYS A 162 0.30 3.70 -22.76
C LYS A 162 0.24 5.15 -23.24
N ASN A 163 1.36 5.69 -23.74
CA ASN A 163 1.35 6.90 -24.54
C ASN A 163 0.63 6.60 -25.87
N GLU A 164 -0.69 6.54 -25.86
CA GLU A 164 -1.51 6.54 -27.08
C GLU A 164 -1.66 7.99 -27.60
N LEU A 165 -0.53 8.62 -27.91
CA LEU A 165 -0.45 9.85 -28.68
C LEU A 165 0.77 9.79 -29.60
N ALA A 166 0.72 8.89 -30.58
CA ALA A 166 1.60 8.93 -31.76
C ALA A 166 0.97 8.13 -32.91
N ALA A 167 0.01 8.72 -33.61
CA ALA A 167 -0.19 8.61 -35.06
C ALA A 167 -1.45 9.39 -35.48
N GLY A 168 -1.39 10.71 -35.37
CA GLY A 168 -2.01 11.52 -36.42
C GLY A 168 -1.11 11.47 -37.65
N SER A 169 -1.72 11.51 -38.85
CA SER A 169 -1.17 11.46 -40.21
C SER A 169 -1.27 10.05 -40.83
N GLN A 170 -1.94 9.80 -41.97
CA GLN A 170 -2.30 10.68 -43.08
C GLN A 170 -3.63 10.24 -43.72
N SER A 171 -4.49 11.23 -44.00
CA SER A 171 -5.39 11.19 -45.15
C SER A 171 -4.54 11.09 -46.42
N THR A 172 -4.77 10.07 -47.23
CA THR A 172 -4.39 10.09 -48.65
C THR A 172 -5.66 9.84 -49.46
N ASP A 173 -6.03 10.84 -50.25
CA ASP A 173 -6.99 10.74 -51.34
C ASP A 173 -6.67 9.54 -52.24
N ALA A 174 -7.72 8.82 -52.62
CA ALA A 174 -7.92 8.24 -53.95
C ALA A 174 -9.42 8.03 -54.19
#